data_AF-A0A0F8ZNK7-F1
#
_entry.id   AF-A0A0F8ZNK7-F1
#
_cell.length_a   1.000
_cell.length_b   1.000
_cell.length_c   1.000
_cell.angle_alpha   90.00
_cell.angle_beta   90.00
_cell.angle_gamma   90.00
#
_symmetry.space_group_name_H-M   'P 1'
#
loop_
_entity.id
_entity.type
_entity.pdbx_description
1 polymer ?
#
loop_
_entity_poly.entity_id
_entity_poly.type
_entity_poly.pdbx_seq_one_letter_code
_entity_poly.pdbx_strand_id
1 'polypeptide(L)'
;DLGVGAVNFIFAHVITEEDIKASKALMKKWLGKDVEIKGYVGELSYSEEQLINSIKAARDEGKKHGLTVMFFSKFFGDNPERYWRGTLLEEEQPICQLTLMSPMTPNVGPDGSVYNCPYIVKSFGNITEKSLKEIWDSKSIRDFRKGMINDKLLPICKRCPCSDIIDVSSSKEHELLEKTKWSEYIEQLTKEFHDLPEVQPILASIEPTIFQYNLNDHPELSFWHAFDKNGIRGGMGENTEDKDFIKLIHKADFEVVRKIFSGEQNPIEATMAGIYVVEGDMTKLMACTPLLPLQVKAHEKVI
;
A
#
# COMPACT_ATOMS: atom_id res chain seq x y z
N ASP A 1 14.67 24.36 29.50
CA ASP A 1 16.07 24.85 29.50
C ASP A 1 16.81 24.69 28.17
N LEU A 2 16.70 23.58 27.45
CA LEU A 2 17.39 23.41 26.14
C LEU A 2 16.65 24.02 24.94
N GLY A 3 15.42 24.53 25.10
CA GLY A 3 14.61 25.05 24.00
C GLY A 3 14.15 24.01 22.98
N VAL A 4 14.22 22.73 23.33
CA VAL A 4 13.84 21.61 22.45
C VAL A 4 12.33 21.42 22.50
N GLY A 5 11.67 21.24 21.35
CA GLY A 5 10.22 20.97 21.26
C GLY A 5 9.85 19.49 21.14
N ALA A 6 10.82 18.63 20.81
CA ALA A 6 10.59 17.20 20.62
C ALA A 6 11.82 16.35 20.97
N VAL A 7 11.58 15.13 21.46
CA VAL A 7 12.59 14.11 21.72
C VAL A 7 12.24 12.86 20.93
N ASN A 8 13.20 12.36 20.15
CA ASN A 8 13.04 11.15 19.34
C ASN A 8 13.89 10.03 19.93
N PHE A 9 13.22 8.96 20.35
CA PHE A 9 13.88 7.73 20.76
C PHE A 9 14.00 6.78 19.56
N ILE A 10 15.17 6.20 19.37
CA ILE A 10 15.41 5.20 18.32
C ILE A 10 15.55 3.85 19.02
N PHE A 11 14.77 2.87 18.58
CA PHE A 11 14.91 1.51 19.10
C PHE A 11 16.26 0.91 18.71
N ALA A 12 16.87 0.16 19.62
CA ALA A 12 18.09 -0.56 19.33
C ALA A 12 17.84 -1.63 18.25
N HIS A 13 18.74 -1.73 17.28
CA HIS A 13 18.70 -2.81 16.30
C HIS A 13 19.40 -4.05 16.87
N VAL A 14 18.61 -4.89 17.56
CA VAL A 14 19.09 -6.12 18.21
C VAL A 14 18.75 -7.32 17.34
N ILE A 15 19.78 -8.08 16.97
CA ILE A 15 19.70 -9.25 16.08
C ILE A 15 20.38 -10.46 16.71
N THR A 16 20.00 -11.66 16.28
CA THR A 16 20.67 -12.92 16.67
C THR A 16 21.59 -13.44 15.56
N GLU A 17 22.49 -14.36 15.90
CA GLU A 17 23.29 -15.09 14.90
C GLU A 17 22.43 -15.85 13.88
N GLU A 18 21.28 -16.35 14.33
CA GLU A 18 20.29 -17.03 13.48
C GLU A 18 19.66 -16.05 12.48
N ASP A 19 19.32 -14.84 12.93
CA ASP A 19 18.81 -13.77 12.04
C ASP A 19 19.84 -13.43 10.96
N ILE A 20 21.12 -13.31 11.34
CA ILE A 20 22.22 -13.03 10.40
C ILE A 20 22.36 -14.16 9.39
N LYS A 21 22.38 -15.42 9.85
CA LYS A 21 22.52 -16.60 9.00
C LYS A 21 21.36 -16.71 8.01
N ALA A 22 20.13 -16.56 8.48
CA ALA A 22 18.93 -16.62 7.65
C ALA A 22 18.89 -15.46 6.64
N SER A 23 19.25 -14.25 7.08
CA SER A 23 19.33 -13.08 6.19
C SER A 23 20.41 -13.24 5.11
N LYS A 24 21.58 -13.79 5.44
CA LYS A 24 22.64 -14.10 4.46
C LYS A 24 22.17 -15.12 3.43
N ALA A 25 21.40 -16.13 3.83
CA ALA A 25 20.85 -17.13 2.91
C ALA A 25 19.89 -16.49 1.89
N LEU A 26 18.99 -15.61 2.34
CA LEU A 26 18.10 -14.84 1.46
C LEU A 26 18.88 -13.89 0.54
N MET A 27 19.87 -13.17 1.07
CA MET A 27 20.71 -12.27 0.27
C MET A 27 21.51 -13.03 -0.80
N LYS A 28 22.00 -14.23 -0.49
CA LYS A 28 22.66 -15.12 -1.47
C LYS A 28 21.68 -15.60 -2.54
N LYS A 29 20.43 -15.93 -2.17
CA LYS A 29 19.35 -16.25 -3.11
C LYS A 29 19.07 -15.06 -4.06
N TRP A 30 18.97 -13.85 -3.53
CA TRP A 30 18.59 -12.65 -4.31
C TRP A 30 19.72 -12.14 -5.20
N LEU A 31 20.95 -12.10 -4.68
CA LEU A 31 22.07 -11.42 -5.34
C LEU A 31 23.17 -12.37 -5.85
N GLY A 32 23.05 -13.67 -5.58
CA GLY A 32 24.04 -14.68 -5.95
C GLY A 32 25.38 -14.53 -5.22
N LYS A 33 25.45 -13.73 -4.16
CA LYS A 33 26.69 -13.38 -3.45
C LYS A 33 26.44 -13.33 -1.95
N ASP A 34 27.44 -13.74 -1.18
CA ASP A 34 27.43 -13.54 0.27
C ASP A 34 27.56 -12.04 0.59
N VAL A 35 26.92 -11.61 1.67
CA VAL A 35 26.94 -10.24 2.15
C VAL A 35 27.37 -10.18 3.61
N GLU A 36 28.04 -9.10 3.98
CA GLU A 36 28.30 -8.79 5.38
C GLU A 36 27.08 -8.09 5.96
N ILE A 37 26.71 -8.50 7.17
CA ILE A 37 25.62 -7.90 7.95
C ILE A 37 26.24 -7.40 9.24
N LYS A 38 25.98 -6.13 9.57
CA LYS A 38 26.39 -5.47 10.81
C LYS A 38 25.18 -5.17 11.66
N GLY A 39 25.35 -5.26 12.97
CA GLY A 39 24.33 -4.96 13.96
C GLY A 39 24.80 -5.36 15.35
N TYR A 40 24.04 -4.99 16.37
CA TYR A 40 24.30 -5.46 17.72
C TYR A 40 23.77 -6.89 17.86
N VAL A 41 24.70 -7.85 17.94
CA VAL A 41 24.37 -9.26 18.16
C VAL A 41 24.19 -9.48 19.65
N GLY A 42 22.98 -9.83 20.07
CA GLY A 42 22.70 -10.07 21.47
C GLY A 42 21.22 -10.17 21.78
N GLU A 43 20.92 -10.02 23.06
CA GLU A 43 19.56 -10.07 23.61
C GLU A 43 19.18 -8.73 24.23
N LEU A 44 17.87 -8.50 24.36
CA LEU A 44 17.35 -7.35 25.09
C LEU A 44 17.66 -7.54 26.58
N SER A 45 18.37 -6.59 27.17
CA SER A 45 18.77 -6.64 28.59
C SER A 45 17.63 -6.23 29.55
N TYR A 46 16.41 -6.06 29.05
CA TYR A 46 15.24 -5.58 29.78
C TYR A 46 14.01 -6.44 29.47
N SER A 47 13.11 -6.53 30.45
CA SER A 47 11.84 -7.23 30.28
C SER A 47 10.86 -6.46 29.39
N GLU A 48 9.85 -7.16 28.88
CA GLU A 48 8.74 -6.55 28.12
C GLU A 48 8.04 -5.46 28.93
N GLU A 49 7.77 -5.74 30.20
CA GLU A 49 7.18 -4.79 31.13
C GLU A 49 8.06 -3.54 31.33
N GLN A 50 9.38 -3.72 31.48
CA GLN A 50 10.31 -2.59 31.62
C GLN A 50 10.29 -1.69 30.38
N LEU A 51 10.24 -2.25 29.18
CA LEU A 51 10.14 -1.49 27.94
C LEU A 51 8.84 -0.68 27.87
N ILE A 52 7.70 -1.34 28.08
CA ILE A 52 6.37 -0.72 28.03
C ILE A 52 6.29 0.44 29.04
N ASN A 53 6.72 0.18 30.28
CA ASN A 53 6.71 1.19 31.34
C ASN A 53 7.65 2.36 31.02
N SER A 54 8.81 2.10 30.41
CA SER A 54 9.77 3.16 30.04
C SER A 54 9.23 4.06 28.93
N ILE A 55 8.57 3.50 27.91
CA ILE A 55 7.93 4.28 26.84
C ILE A 55 6.81 5.16 27.41
N LYS A 56 5.96 4.58 28.26
CA LYS A 56 4.89 5.32 28.92
C LYS A 56 5.45 6.45 29.78
N ALA A 57 6.44 6.16 30.63
CA ALA A 57 7.09 7.14 31.48
C ALA A 57 7.74 8.28 30.67
N ALA A 58 8.39 7.96 29.54
CA ALA A 58 8.97 8.97 28.66
C ALA A 58 7.89 9.90 28.07
N ARG A 59 6.77 9.35 27.58
CA ARG A 59 5.63 10.15 27.07
C ARG A 59 5.00 11.02 28.16
N ASP A 60 4.76 10.46 29.34
CA ASP A 60 4.20 11.17 30.48
C ASP A 60 5.12 12.32 30.92
N GLU A 61 6.42 12.09 30.98
CA GLU A 61 7.40 13.12 31.32
C GLU A 61 7.45 14.21 30.24
N GLY A 62 7.51 13.83 28.97
CA GLY A 62 7.46 14.78 27.85
C GLY A 62 6.25 15.71 27.94
N LYS A 63 5.06 15.15 28.22
CA LYS A 63 3.82 15.91 28.38
C LYS A 63 3.89 16.95 29.50
N LYS A 64 4.50 16.64 30.65
CA LYS A 64 4.66 17.59 31.76
C LYS A 64 5.48 18.82 31.37
N HIS A 65 6.43 18.64 30.45
CA HIS A 65 7.34 19.70 29.98
C HIS A 65 6.91 20.31 28.64
N GLY A 66 5.74 19.97 28.12
CA GLY A 66 5.28 20.44 26.80
C GLY A 66 6.13 19.92 25.63
N LEU A 67 6.79 18.78 25.80
CA LEU A 67 7.64 18.13 24.79
C LEU A 67 6.87 17.05 24.05
N THR A 68 7.06 16.99 22.73
CA THR A 68 6.60 15.85 21.92
C THR A 68 7.59 14.71 22.05
N VAL A 69 7.15 13.54 22.48
CA VAL A 69 7.99 12.35 22.56
C VAL A 69 7.60 11.37 21.46
N MET A 70 8.53 11.12 20.54
CA MET A 70 8.34 10.21 19.41
C MET A 70 9.31 9.04 19.51
N PHE A 71 8.93 7.95 18.85
CA PHE A 71 9.74 6.74 18.74
C PHE A 71 9.88 6.38 17.28
N PHE A 72 11.08 5.96 16.88
CA PHE A 72 11.39 5.52 15.54
C PHE A 72 11.78 4.04 15.55
N SER A 73 11.01 3.13 14.97
CA SER A 73 9.74 3.29 14.20
C SER A 73 8.52 3.68 15.05
N LYS A 74 7.55 4.39 14.45
CA LYS A 74 6.28 4.76 15.09
C LYS A 74 5.50 3.51 15.50
N PHE A 75 5.43 2.51 14.62
CA PHE A 75 4.76 1.24 14.90
C PHE A 75 5.26 0.60 16.20
N PHE A 76 6.57 0.56 16.42
CA PHE A 76 7.14 0.01 17.66
C PHE A 76 6.91 0.90 18.88
N GLY A 77 6.84 2.23 18.70
CA GLY A 77 6.45 3.15 19.76
C GLY A 77 5.02 2.91 20.26
N ASP A 78 4.14 2.54 19.34
CA ASP A 78 2.72 2.29 19.63
C ASP A 78 2.47 0.83 20.03
N ASN A 79 3.32 -0.09 19.60
CA ASN A 79 3.25 -1.55 19.87
C ASN A 79 4.58 -2.09 20.44
N PRO A 80 5.02 -1.65 21.63
CA PRO A 80 6.29 -2.05 22.23
C PRO A 80 6.47 -3.56 22.45
N GLU A 81 5.40 -4.27 22.74
CA GLU A 81 5.39 -5.73 22.88
C GLU A 81 5.79 -6.42 21.58
N ARG A 82 5.35 -5.87 20.43
CA ARG A 82 5.74 -6.37 19.09
C ARG A 82 7.23 -6.17 18.84
N TYR A 83 7.77 -5.01 19.23
CA TYR A 83 9.21 -4.78 19.18
C TYR A 83 9.96 -5.78 20.07
N TRP A 84 9.54 -5.95 21.33
CA TRP A 84 10.20 -6.89 22.24
C TRP A 84 10.23 -8.27 21.59
N ARG A 85 9.07 -8.81 21.21
CA ARG A 85 8.93 -10.18 20.68
C ARG A 85 9.54 -10.35 19.29
N GLY A 86 9.78 -9.26 18.56
CA GLY A 86 10.37 -9.29 17.23
C GLY A 86 9.39 -9.86 16.20
N THR A 87 8.11 -9.57 16.36
CA THR A 87 7.02 -10.16 15.56
C THR A 87 6.64 -9.32 14.34
N LEU A 88 7.42 -8.28 14.00
CA LEU A 88 7.13 -7.43 12.84
C LEU A 88 6.98 -8.23 11.53
N LEU A 89 7.76 -9.30 11.35
CA LEU A 89 7.71 -10.11 10.12
C LEU A 89 6.46 -11.00 10.02
N GLU A 90 5.73 -11.14 11.12
CA GLU A 90 4.43 -11.83 11.18
C GLU A 90 3.31 -10.97 10.59
N GLU A 91 3.49 -9.65 10.53
CA GLU A 91 2.54 -8.72 9.91
C GLU A 91 2.40 -9.00 8.41
N GLU A 92 1.25 -8.62 7.84
CA GLU A 92 0.96 -8.89 6.43
C GLU A 92 1.90 -8.15 5.49
N GLN A 93 2.16 -6.86 5.75
CA GLN A 93 2.97 -6.00 4.89
C GLN A 93 4.02 -5.19 5.68
N PRO A 94 5.03 -5.85 6.28
CA PRO A 94 6.15 -5.14 6.87
C PRO A 94 6.98 -4.50 5.76
N ILE A 95 7.32 -3.24 5.96
CA ILE A 95 8.11 -2.46 5.02
C ILE A 95 9.36 -1.92 5.66
N CYS A 96 10.41 -1.79 4.84
CA CYS A 96 11.57 -1.01 5.22
C CYS A 96 11.35 0.40 4.68
N GLN A 97 11.16 1.38 5.56
CA GLN A 97 11.05 2.79 5.18
C GLN A 97 12.27 3.21 4.36
N LEU A 98 13.47 2.74 4.74
CA LEU A 98 14.70 2.98 3.97
C LEU A 98 14.77 2.25 2.63
N THR A 99 13.90 1.30 2.29
CA THR A 99 13.87 0.63 0.98
C THR A 99 12.74 1.16 0.10
N LEU A 100 11.57 1.45 0.69
CA LEU A 100 10.41 1.98 -0.03
C LEU A 100 10.44 3.51 -0.19
N MET A 101 10.89 4.25 0.82
CA MET A 101 11.16 5.69 0.70
C MET A 101 12.59 5.97 0.19
N SER A 102 13.42 4.93 0.06
CA SER A 102 14.80 4.98 -0.43
C SER A 102 15.04 5.66 -1.77
N PRO A 103 14.11 5.71 -2.75
CA PRO A 103 14.37 6.48 -3.96
C PRO A 103 14.87 7.90 -3.68
N MET A 104 14.59 8.44 -2.49
CA MET A 104 14.99 9.78 -2.07
C MET A 104 16.25 9.84 -1.19
N THR A 105 16.73 8.74 -0.59
CA THR A 105 17.82 8.78 0.41
C THR A 105 18.79 7.58 0.34
N PRO A 106 19.58 7.44 -0.73
CA PRO A 106 20.67 6.47 -0.78
C PRO A 106 21.73 6.76 0.27
N ASN A 107 22.27 5.73 0.92
CA ASN A 107 23.42 5.90 1.81
C ASN A 107 24.69 5.89 0.96
N VAL A 108 25.46 6.98 1.00
CA VAL A 108 26.75 7.08 0.29
C VAL A 108 27.87 7.09 1.33
N GLY A 109 28.76 6.10 1.25
CA GLY A 109 29.96 6.01 2.07
C GLY A 109 31.00 7.09 1.71
N PRO A 110 32.00 7.32 2.58
CA PRO A 110 33.05 8.32 2.34
C PRO A 110 33.93 8.02 1.12
N ASP A 111 33.96 6.77 0.67
CA ASP A 111 34.65 6.31 -0.54
C ASP A 111 33.78 6.45 -1.81
N GLY A 112 32.54 6.92 -1.69
CA GLY A 112 31.56 7.00 -2.77
C GLY A 112 30.72 5.73 -2.97
N SER A 113 30.94 4.68 -2.19
CA SER A 113 30.13 3.45 -2.29
C SER A 113 28.67 3.71 -1.91
N VAL A 114 27.74 3.17 -2.68
CA VAL A 114 26.29 3.33 -2.47
C VAL A 114 25.70 2.09 -1.81
N TYR A 115 24.99 2.28 -0.69
CA TYR A 115 24.36 1.25 0.10
C TYR A 115 22.85 1.52 0.23
N ASN A 116 22.04 0.46 0.23
CA ASN A 116 20.60 0.58 0.51
C ASN A 116 20.29 0.59 2.01
N CYS A 117 21.12 -0.06 2.83
CA CYS A 117 20.88 -0.24 4.26
C CYS A 117 22.19 -0.13 5.04
N PRO A 118 22.25 0.61 6.17
CA PRO A 118 23.47 0.71 6.98
C PRO A 118 23.87 -0.61 7.65
N TYR A 119 22.93 -1.55 7.81
CA TYR A 119 23.17 -2.86 8.42
C TYR A 119 23.57 -3.95 7.41
N ILE A 120 23.42 -3.69 6.11
CA ILE A 120 23.81 -4.62 5.05
C ILE A 120 24.98 -3.99 4.31
N VAL A 121 26.19 -4.45 4.59
CA VAL A 121 27.42 -3.87 4.06
C VAL A 121 27.67 -4.43 2.66
N LYS A 122 26.78 -4.04 1.74
CA LYS A 122 26.78 -4.42 0.34
C LYS A 122 26.71 -3.15 -0.50
N SER A 123 27.85 -2.78 -1.08
CA SER A 123 27.87 -1.72 -2.09
C SER A 123 27.16 -2.21 -3.36
N PHE A 124 26.30 -1.36 -3.91
CA PHE A 124 25.61 -1.56 -5.17
C PHE A 124 26.28 -0.83 -6.35
N GLY A 125 27.28 -0.01 -6.07
CA GLY A 125 28.05 0.78 -7.03
C GLY A 125 28.80 1.91 -6.33
N ASN A 126 29.61 2.66 -7.07
CA ASN A 126 30.33 3.83 -6.55
C ASN A 126 30.01 5.07 -7.38
N ILE A 127 29.66 6.18 -6.73
CA ILE A 127 29.30 7.44 -7.41
C ILE A 127 30.49 8.09 -8.15
N THR A 128 31.73 7.69 -7.86
CA THR A 128 32.90 8.15 -8.61
C THR A 128 33.04 7.43 -9.97
N GLU A 129 32.34 6.31 -10.15
CA GLU A 129 32.40 5.48 -11.37
C GLU A 129 31.14 5.60 -12.23
N LYS A 130 29.96 5.70 -11.59
CA LYS A 130 28.65 5.75 -12.24
C LYS A 130 27.79 6.80 -11.58
N SER A 131 26.84 7.37 -12.32
CA SER A 131 25.85 8.24 -11.70
C SER A 131 25.01 7.47 -10.68
N LEU A 132 24.51 8.16 -9.65
CA LEU A 132 23.62 7.56 -8.67
C LEU A 132 22.41 6.88 -9.35
N LYS A 133 21.84 7.50 -10.38
CA LYS A 133 20.72 6.93 -11.15
C LYS A 133 21.07 5.59 -11.77
N GLU A 134 22.22 5.48 -12.42
CA GLU A 134 22.67 4.21 -13.03
C GLU A 134 22.89 3.11 -11.99
N ILE A 135 23.41 3.47 -10.82
CA ILE A 135 23.55 2.54 -9.69
C ILE A 135 22.17 2.11 -9.17
N TRP A 136 21.24 3.06 -9.03
CA TRP A 136 19.91 2.83 -8.50
C TRP A 136 19.01 1.99 -9.42
N ASP A 137 19.20 2.12 -10.73
CA ASP A 137 18.49 1.35 -11.76
C ASP A 137 19.20 0.03 -12.12
N SER A 138 20.34 -0.24 -11.47
CA SER A 138 21.11 -1.45 -11.70
C SER A 138 20.28 -2.71 -11.41
N LYS A 139 20.61 -3.81 -12.10
CA LYS A 139 19.94 -5.11 -11.89
C LYS A 139 20.04 -5.55 -10.43
N SER A 140 21.18 -5.36 -9.78
CA SER A 140 21.41 -5.77 -8.38
C SER A 140 20.49 -5.06 -7.39
N ILE A 141 20.28 -3.75 -7.51
CA ILE A 141 19.32 -3.04 -6.64
C ILE A 141 17.88 -3.48 -6.92
N ARG A 142 17.52 -3.67 -8.20
CA ARG A 142 16.17 -4.15 -8.57
C ARG A 142 15.89 -5.54 -8.02
N ASP A 143 16.86 -6.44 -8.12
CA ASP A 143 16.75 -7.80 -7.55
C ASP A 143 16.64 -7.75 -6.01
N PHE A 144 17.43 -6.89 -5.36
CA PHE A 144 17.34 -6.66 -3.92
C PHE A 144 15.95 -6.18 -3.49
N ARG A 145 15.40 -5.15 -4.15
CA ARG A 145 14.06 -4.62 -3.85
C ARG A 145 12.97 -5.65 -4.09
N LYS A 146 13.04 -6.39 -5.20
CA LYS A 146 12.11 -7.48 -5.50
C LYS A 146 12.17 -8.56 -4.43
N GLY A 147 13.37 -8.92 -3.95
CA GLY A 147 13.55 -9.83 -2.82
C GLY A 147 12.84 -9.34 -1.57
N MET A 148 13.07 -8.08 -1.18
CA MET A 148 12.44 -7.44 -0.01
C MET A 148 10.91 -7.32 -0.08
N ILE A 149 10.33 -7.28 -1.29
CA ILE A 149 8.88 -7.27 -1.49
C ILE A 149 8.32 -8.70 -1.47
N ASN A 150 8.93 -9.61 -2.22
CA ASN A 150 8.39 -10.96 -2.45
C ASN A 150 8.59 -11.90 -1.25
N ASP A 151 9.73 -11.82 -0.58
CA ASP A 151 10.08 -12.67 0.55
C ASP A 151 9.88 -11.92 1.90
N LYS A 152 9.11 -10.82 1.90
CA LYS A 152 9.04 -9.80 2.97
C LYS A 152 10.43 -9.23 3.31
N LEU A 153 10.56 -8.55 4.46
CA LEU A 153 11.85 -8.06 4.94
C LEU A 153 12.76 -9.20 5.41
N LEU A 154 14.07 -8.93 5.50
CA LEU A 154 15.03 -9.89 6.04
C LEU A 154 14.77 -10.19 7.53
N PRO A 155 15.15 -11.37 8.05
CA PRO A 155 15.08 -11.71 9.47
C PRO A 155 15.72 -10.66 10.41
N ILE A 156 16.84 -10.04 10.01
CA ILE A 156 17.44 -8.93 10.77
C ILE A 156 16.53 -7.71 10.90
N CYS A 157 15.50 -7.56 10.06
CA CYS A 157 14.59 -6.42 10.08
C CYS A 157 13.51 -6.52 11.16
N LYS A 158 13.36 -7.66 11.85
CA LYS A 158 12.26 -7.93 12.80
C LYS A 158 12.16 -6.96 13.99
N ARG A 159 13.27 -6.25 14.28
CA ARG A 159 13.37 -5.15 15.28
C ARG A 159 14.11 -3.93 14.72
N CYS A 160 14.21 -3.80 13.40
CA CYS A 160 14.95 -2.71 12.81
C CYS A 160 14.17 -1.40 12.95
N PRO A 161 14.78 -0.31 13.45
CA PRO A 161 14.08 0.97 13.64
C PRO A 161 13.61 1.59 12.31
N CYS A 162 14.19 1.16 11.19
CA CYS A 162 13.81 1.61 9.85
C CYS A 162 12.63 0.82 9.27
N SER A 163 12.13 -0.19 9.98
CA SER A 163 11.01 -0.99 9.51
C SER A 163 9.69 -0.50 10.11
N ASP A 164 8.64 -0.56 9.33
CA ASP A 164 7.29 -0.16 9.70
C ASP A 164 6.28 -1.14 9.10
N ILE A 165 5.00 -0.94 9.37
CA ILE A 165 3.93 -1.57 8.60
C ILE A 165 3.36 -0.54 7.63
N ILE A 166 2.98 -0.96 6.43
CA ILE A 166 1.98 -0.19 5.70
C ILE A 166 0.69 -0.49 6.43
N ASP A 167 0.15 0.50 7.13
CA ASP A 167 -1.20 0.40 7.67
C ASP A 167 -2.20 0.51 6.52
N VAL A 168 -2.32 -0.57 5.74
CA VAL A 168 -3.37 -0.73 4.73
C VAL A 168 -4.75 -0.73 5.40
N SER A 169 -4.85 -1.18 6.65
CA SER A 169 -6.09 -1.23 7.43
C SER A 169 -6.68 0.13 7.83
N SER A 170 -5.86 1.17 7.95
CA SER A 170 -6.29 2.55 8.25
C SER A 170 -6.64 3.36 7.02
N SER A 171 -6.36 2.83 5.83
CA SER A 171 -6.89 3.43 4.62
C SER A 171 -8.38 3.10 4.56
N LYS A 172 -9.24 4.12 4.37
CA LYS A 172 -10.68 3.94 4.08
C LYS A 172 -10.93 2.88 3.00
N GLU A 173 -9.93 2.61 2.17
CA GLU A 173 -9.91 1.63 1.09
C GLU A 173 -10.04 0.18 1.58
N HIS A 174 -9.50 -0.18 2.75
CA HIS A 174 -9.60 -1.55 3.27
C HIS A 174 -10.94 -1.81 3.98
N GLU A 175 -11.57 -0.77 4.55
CA GLU A 175 -12.95 -0.86 5.07
C GLU A 175 -13.93 -1.28 3.97
N LEU A 176 -13.65 -0.91 2.71
CA LEU A 176 -14.49 -1.26 1.55
C LEU A 176 -14.44 -2.75 1.16
N LEU A 177 -13.56 -3.57 1.76
CA LEU A 177 -13.64 -5.03 1.60
C LEU A 177 -14.73 -5.65 2.48
N GLU A 178 -15.23 -4.93 3.50
CA GLU A 178 -16.40 -5.37 4.24
C GLU A 178 -17.65 -5.20 3.36
N LYS A 179 -18.38 -6.30 3.10
CA LYS A 179 -19.56 -6.30 2.23
C LYS A 179 -20.59 -5.21 2.57
N THR A 180 -20.81 -4.95 3.85
CA THR A 180 -21.74 -3.90 4.30
C THR A 180 -21.24 -2.51 3.89
N LYS A 181 -19.97 -2.22 4.13
CA LYS A 181 -19.33 -0.95 3.76
C LYS A 181 -19.26 -0.75 2.26
N TRP A 182 -18.97 -1.81 1.51
CA TRP A 182 -19.00 -1.77 0.06
C TRP A 182 -20.40 -1.47 -0.48
N SER A 183 -21.44 -2.12 0.08
CA SER A 183 -22.82 -1.85 -0.32
C SER A 183 -23.24 -0.41 -0.03
N GLU A 184 -22.88 0.13 1.15
CA GLU A 184 -23.11 1.53 1.51
C GLU A 184 -22.41 2.48 0.53
N TYR A 185 -21.15 2.19 0.21
CA TYR A 185 -20.36 2.94 -0.77
C TYR A 185 -20.99 2.92 -2.18
N ILE A 186 -21.43 1.76 -2.68
CA ILE A 186 -22.06 1.65 -4.01
C ILE A 186 -23.40 2.39 -4.05
N GLU A 187 -24.19 2.33 -2.98
CA GLU A 187 -25.44 3.08 -2.87
C GLU A 187 -25.18 4.60 -2.92
N GLN A 188 -24.23 5.09 -2.13
CA GLN A 188 -23.89 6.50 -2.09
C GLN A 188 -23.25 6.98 -3.41
N LEU A 189 -22.37 6.16 -4.01
CA LEU A 189 -21.77 6.44 -5.32
C LEU A 189 -22.84 6.54 -6.40
N THR A 190 -23.78 5.58 -6.45
CA THR A 190 -24.89 5.60 -7.41
C THR A 190 -25.70 6.88 -7.29
N LYS A 191 -26.01 7.28 -6.05
CA LYS A 191 -26.75 8.51 -5.77
C LYS A 191 -25.97 9.75 -6.21
N GLU A 192 -24.72 9.90 -5.78
CA GLU A 192 -23.90 11.04 -6.15
C GLU A 192 -23.68 11.12 -7.65
N PHE A 193 -23.58 9.97 -8.33
CA PHE A 193 -23.46 9.91 -9.77
C PHE A 193 -24.76 10.32 -10.46
N HIS A 194 -25.91 9.83 -10.00
CA HIS A 194 -27.23 10.24 -10.49
C HIS A 194 -27.47 11.75 -10.37
N ASP A 195 -27.05 12.35 -9.25
CA ASP A 195 -27.28 13.74 -8.91
C ASP A 195 -26.36 14.72 -9.69
N LEU A 196 -25.39 14.21 -10.47
CA LEU A 196 -24.56 15.07 -11.33
C LEU A 196 -25.38 15.59 -12.53
N PRO A 197 -25.51 16.92 -12.71
CA PRO A 197 -26.29 17.48 -13.82
C PRO A 197 -25.71 17.11 -15.19
N GLU A 198 -24.42 16.81 -15.27
CA GLU A 198 -23.74 16.40 -16.49
C GLU A 198 -24.13 14.99 -16.98
N VAL A 199 -24.74 14.16 -16.12
CA VAL A 199 -25.12 12.78 -16.47
C VAL A 199 -26.33 12.75 -17.40
N GLN A 200 -27.35 13.58 -17.14
CA GLN A 200 -28.62 13.54 -17.88
C GLN A 200 -28.46 13.67 -19.40
N PRO A 201 -27.64 14.60 -19.94
CA PRO A 201 -27.42 14.69 -21.38
C PRO A 201 -26.74 13.45 -22.00
N ILE A 202 -25.99 12.68 -21.21
CA ILE A 202 -25.25 11.49 -21.67
C ILE A 202 -26.16 10.26 -21.69
N LEU A 203 -27.10 10.14 -20.74
CA LEU A 203 -27.97 8.97 -20.58
C LEU A 203 -28.69 8.58 -21.87
N ALA A 204 -29.20 9.56 -22.63
CA ALA A 204 -29.91 9.32 -23.89
C ALA A 204 -29.07 8.56 -24.94
N SER A 205 -27.74 8.64 -24.89
CA SER A 205 -26.85 7.93 -25.82
C SER A 205 -26.56 6.48 -25.40
N ILE A 206 -26.68 6.19 -24.10
CA ILE A 206 -26.29 4.90 -23.53
C ILE A 206 -27.48 4.07 -23.09
N GLU A 207 -28.63 4.65 -22.76
CA GLU A 207 -29.83 3.91 -22.34
C GLU A 207 -30.42 3.02 -23.46
N PRO A 208 -31.11 1.92 -23.08
CA PRO A 208 -31.03 1.23 -21.80
C PRO A 208 -29.79 0.32 -21.73
N THR A 209 -28.92 0.50 -20.72
CA THR A 209 -27.69 -0.29 -20.55
C THR A 209 -27.43 -0.63 -19.09
N ILE A 210 -26.86 -1.80 -18.81
CA ILE A 210 -26.37 -2.23 -17.50
C ILE A 210 -24.87 -2.39 -17.56
N PHE A 211 -24.15 -1.82 -16.60
CA PHE A 211 -22.77 -2.20 -16.29
C PHE A 211 -22.81 -3.20 -15.15
N GLN A 212 -22.40 -4.43 -15.43
CA GLN A 212 -22.25 -5.49 -14.44
C GLN A 212 -20.77 -5.62 -14.09
N TYR A 213 -20.39 -5.38 -12.84
CA TYR A 213 -19.02 -5.53 -12.36
C TYR A 213 -18.90 -6.87 -11.63
N ASN A 214 -18.15 -7.80 -12.21
CA ASN A 214 -17.84 -9.10 -11.65
C ASN A 214 -16.41 -9.06 -11.11
N LEU A 215 -16.25 -9.10 -9.79
CA LEU A 215 -14.94 -9.03 -9.15
C LEU A 215 -14.32 -10.42 -9.04
N ASN A 216 -13.09 -10.60 -9.54
CA ASN A 216 -12.47 -11.93 -9.63
C ASN A 216 -12.02 -12.48 -8.26
N ASP A 217 -11.47 -11.60 -7.42
CA ASP A 217 -10.90 -11.89 -6.11
C ASP A 217 -11.94 -11.79 -4.97
N HIS A 218 -13.01 -11.03 -5.20
CA HIS A 218 -14.11 -10.79 -4.24
C HIS A 218 -15.49 -10.92 -4.91
N PRO A 219 -15.89 -12.10 -5.40
CA PRO A 219 -17.13 -12.28 -6.15
C PRO A 219 -18.39 -11.86 -5.36
N GLU A 220 -18.38 -11.97 -4.03
CA GLU A 220 -19.43 -11.52 -3.11
C GLU A 220 -19.64 -10.00 -3.07
N LEU A 221 -18.66 -9.24 -3.56
CA LEU A 221 -18.66 -7.78 -3.69
C LEU A 221 -19.01 -7.32 -5.13
N SER A 222 -19.34 -8.24 -6.04
CA SER A 222 -19.84 -7.88 -7.38
C SER A 222 -21.09 -7.00 -7.27
N PHE A 223 -21.30 -6.12 -8.24
CA PHE A 223 -22.39 -5.12 -8.22
C PHE A 223 -22.72 -4.68 -9.65
N TRP A 224 -23.76 -3.87 -9.80
CA TRP A 224 -24.20 -3.37 -11.09
C TRP A 224 -24.70 -1.92 -11.02
N HIS A 225 -24.62 -1.22 -12.14
CA HIS A 225 -25.31 0.05 -12.39
C HIS A 225 -26.18 -0.07 -13.65
N ALA A 226 -27.46 0.29 -13.54
CA ALA A 226 -28.39 0.36 -14.67
C ALA A 226 -28.62 1.82 -15.05
N PHE A 227 -28.58 2.09 -16.35
CA PHE A 227 -28.75 3.41 -16.95
C PHE A 227 -30.01 3.40 -17.79
N ASP A 228 -30.99 4.21 -17.40
CA ASP A 228 -32.25 4.40 -18.12
C ASP A 228 -32.66 5.88 -18.14
N LYS A 229 -33.78 6.17 -18.83
CA LYS A 229 -34.32 7.52 -19.00
C LYS A 229 -34.62 8.27 -17.70
N ASN A 230 -34.75 7.55 -16.59
CA ASN A 230 -35.02 8.14 -15.28
C ASN A 230 -33.73 8.35 -14.47
N GLY A 231 -32.58 7.85 -14.94
CA GLY A 231 -31.31 8.04 -14.25
C GLY A 231 -30.45 6.79 -14.14
N ILE A 232 -29.74 6.72 -13.01
CA ILE A 232 -28.83 5.64 -12.67
C ILE A 232 -29.39 4.93 -11.45
N ARG A 233 -29.45 3.61 -11.50
CA ARG A 233 -29.77 2.73 -10.36
C ARG A 233 -28.60 1.79 -10.12
N GLY A 234 -28.43 1.34 -8.89
CA GLY A 234 -27.32 0.47 -8.51
C GLY A 234 -27.75 -0.60 -7.53
N GLY A 235 -27.02 -1.71 -7.51
CA GLY A 235 -27.29 -2.80 -6.59
C GLY A 235 -26.14 -3.80 -6.51
N MET A 236 -26.15 -4.59 -5.44
CA MET A 236 -25.18 -5.66 -5.22
C MET A 236 -25.55 -6.92 -6.01
N GLY A 237 -24.54 -7.73 -6.34
CA GLY A 237 -24.67 -9.02 -7.03
C GLY A 237 -24.90 -8.89 -8.53
N GLU A 238 -25.68 -9.82 -9.08
CA GLU A 238 -26.07 -9.83 -10.50
C GLU A 238 -27.45 -9.17 -10.68
N ASN A 239 -27.58 -8.28 -11.67
CA ASN A 239 -28.90 -7.77 -12.06
C ASN A 239 -29.72 -8.88 -12.75
N THR A 240 -30.90 -9.18 -12.20
CA THR A 240 -31.84 -10.19 -12.74
C THR A 240 -33.19 -9.61 -13.19
N GLU A 241 -33.40 -8.31 -12.95
CA GLU A 241 -34.68 -7.61 -13.16
C GLU A 241 -34.76 -6.99 -14.57
N ASP A 242 -33.69 -6.38 -15.04
CA ASP A 242 -33.63 -5.55 -16.26
C ASP A 242 -33.18 -6.38 -17.49
N LYS A 243 -33.90 -7.46 -17.80
CA LYS A 243 -33.49 -8.47 -18.82
C LYS A 243 -33.34 -7.95 -20.25
N ASP A 244 -34.04 -6.87 -20.59
CA ASP A 244 -34.05 -6.29 -21.93
C ASP A 244 -32.96 -5.23 -22.15
N PHE A 245 -32.17 -4.93 -21.11
CA PHE A 245 -31.09 -3.94 -21.20
C PHE A 245 -29.85 -4.54 -21.87
N ILE A 246 -29.10 -3.70 -22.58
CA ILE A 246 -27.79 -4.10 -23.11
C ILE A 246 -26.84 -4.27 -21.92
N LYS A 247 -26.29 -5.47 -21.72
CA LYS A 247 -25.38 -5.77 -20.60
C LYS A 247 -23.92 -5.64 -21.05
N LEU A 248 -23.17 -4.77 -20.38
CA LEU A 248 -21.71 -4.68 -20.44
C LEU A 248 -21.16 -5.30 -19.16
N ILE A 249 -20.37 -6.37 -19.28
CA ILE A 249 -19.82 -7.13 -18.15
C ILE A 249 -18.34 -6.76 -18.00
N HIS A 250 -18.02 -6.09 -16.90
CA HIS A 250 -16.69 -5.69 -16.51
C HIS A 250 -16.13 -6.74 -15.53
N LYS A 251 -14.94 -7.28 -15.81
CA LYS A 251 -14.28 -8.31 -14.99
C LYS A 251 -12.88 -7.84 -14.61
N ALA A 252 -12.62 -7.75 -13.31
CA ALA A 252 -11.32 -7.37 -12.76
C ALA A 252 -11.26 -7.65 -11.27
N ASP A 253 -10.09 -7.48 -10.67
CA ASP A 253 -9.91 -7.56 -9.23
C ASP A 253 -10.47 -6.28 -8.57
N PHE A 254 -10.88 -6.38 -7.30
CA PHE A 254 -11.48 -5.28 -6.53
C PHE A 254 -10.65 -3.99 -6.62
N GLU A 255 -9.34 -4.10 -6.41
CA GLU A 255 -8.42 -2.97 -6.43
C GLU A 255 -8.34 -2.27 -7.80
N VAL A 256 -8.47 -3.01 -8.90
CA VAL A 256 -8.47 -2.43 -10.24
C VAL A 256 -9.75 -1.62 -10.45
N VAL A 257 -10.90 -2.16 -10.06
CA VAL A 257 -12.19 -1.45 -10.16
C VAL A 257 -12.18 -0.20 -9.28
N ARG A 258 -11.69 -0.30 -8.04
CA ARG A 258 -11.57 0.83 -7.13
C ARG A 258 -10.72 1.96 -7.72
N LYS A 259 -9.53 1.64 -8.26
CA LYS A 259 -8.63 2.63 -8.87
C LYS A 259 -9.19 3.26 -10.13
N ILE A 260 -9.99 2.52 -10.90
CA ILE A 260 -10.72 3.10 -12.04
C ILE A 260 -11.76 4.11 -11.55
N PHE A 261 -12.46 3.79 -10.45
CA PHE A 261 -13.50 4.66 -9.89
C PHE A 261 -12.89 5.93 -9.27
N SER A 262 -11.72 5.83 -8.63
CA SER A 262 -10.99 6.98 -8.07
C SER A 262 -10.23 7.80 -9.12
N GLY A 263 -10.10 7.30 -10.34
CA GLY A 263 -9.32 7.95 -11.41
C GLY A 263 -7.81 7.73 -11.31
N GLU A 264 -7.32 6.96 -10.34
CA GLU A 264 -5.92 6.54 -10.22
C GLU A 264 -5.47 5.63 -11.38
N GLN A 265 -6.42 4.95 -12.04
CA GLN A 265 -6.15 4.06 -13.16
C GLN A 265 -7.10 4.31 -14.33
N ASN A 266 -6.54 4.43 -15.54
CA ASN A 266 -7.35 4.55 -16.75
C ASN A 266 -7.89 3.15 -17.17
N PRO A 267 -9.21 2.98 -17.39
CA PRO A 267 -9.78 1.69 -17.74
C PRO A 267 -9.30 1.15 -19.09
N ILE A 268 -8.99 2.02 -20.06
CA ILE A 268 -8.47 1.62 -21.38
C ILE A 268 -7.07 1.04 -21.22
N GLU A 269 -6.20 1.70 -20.45
CA GLU A 269 -4.85 1.20 -20.14
C GLU A 269 -4.90 -0.13 -19.37
N ALA A 270 -5.83 -0.25 -18.41
CA ALA A 270 -6.06 -1.48 -17.66
C ALA A 270 -6.52 -2.63 -18.58
N THR A 271 -7.37 -2.35 -19.58
CA THR A 271 -7.76 -3.32 -20.61
C THR A 271 -6.59 -3.71 -21.51
N MET A 272 -5.79 -2.74 -21.96
CA MET A 272 -4.59 -3.02 -22.76
C MET A 272 -3.56 -3.86 -21.99
N ALA A 273 -3.48 -3.69 -20.67
CA ALA A 273 -2.64 -4.49 -19.79
C ALA A 273 -3.21 -5.88 -19.47
N GLY A 274 -4.45 -6.18 -19.88
CA GLY A 274 -5.10 -7.47 -19.65
C GLY A 274 -5.59 -7.70 -18.20
N ILE A 275 -5.64 -6.65 -17.38
CA ILE A 275 -6.09 -6.71 -15.99
C ILE A 275 -7.52 -6.18 -15.78
N TYR A 276 -8.16 -5.69 -16.86
CA TYR A 276 -9.54 -5.23 -16.88
C TYR A 276 -10.24 -5.68 -18.17
N VAL A 277 -11.16 -6.63 -18.09
CA VAL A 277 -11.84 -7.21 -19.26
C VAL A 277 -13.26 -6.66 -19.33
N VAL A 278 -13.71 -6.24 -20.51
CA VAL A 278 -15.10 -5.85 -20.75
C VAL A 278 -15.70 -6.71 -21.86
N GLU A 279 -16.85 -7.31 -21.58
CA GLU A 279 -17.63 -8.13 -22.52
C GLU A 279 -18.97 -7.43 -22.82
N GLY A 280 -19.42 -7.47 -24.08
CA GLY A 280 -20.71 -6.89 -24.48
C GLY A 280 -20.61 -6.08 -25.77
N ASP A 281 -21.55 -5.15 -25.96
CA ASP A 281 -21.56 -4.26 -27.12
C ASP A 281 -20.50 -3.16 -26.99
N MET A 282 -19.41 -3.31 -27.74
CA MET A 282 -18.29 -2.35 -27.74
C MET A 282 -18.67 -0.97 -28.27
N THR A 283 -19.66 -0.89 -29.17
CA THR A 283 -20.14 0.42 -29.66
C THR A 283 -20.81 1.19 -28.53
N LYS A 284 -21.63 0.48 -27.73
CA LYS A 284 -22.24 1.04 -26.52
C LYS A 284 -21.19 1.38 -25.47
N LEU A 285 -20.20 0.53 -25.24
CA LEU A 285 -19.10 0.84 -24.30
C LEU A 285 -18.38 2.14 -24.68
N MET A 286 -18.07 2.35 -25.95
CA MET A 286 -17.39 3.58 -26.40
C MET A 286 -18.25 4.83 -26.18
N ALA A 287 -19.57 4.74 -26.35
CA ALA A 287 -20.50 5.83 -26.04
C ALA A 287 -20.51 6.20 -24.55
N CYS A 288 -20.03 5.32 -23.66
CA CYS A 288 -19.95 5.54 -22.23
C CYS A 288 -18.68 6.29 -21.79
N THR A 289 -17.72 6.54 -22.69
CA THR A 289 -16.46 7.24 -22.35
C THR A 289 -16.67 8.57 -21.58
N PRO A 290 -17.67 9.41 -21.91
CA PRO A 290 -17.93 10.65 -21.17
C PRO A 290 -18.36 10.44 -19.70
N LEU A 291 -18.79 9.23 -19.31
CA LEU A 291 -19.14 8.90 -17.93
C LEU A 291 -17.92 8.79 -17.01
N LEU A 292 -16.74 8.44 -17.55
CA LEU A 292 -15.54 8.20 -16.74
C LEU A 292 -15.16 9.38 -15.83
N PRO A 293 -15.00 10.63 -16.32
CA PRO A 293 -14.70 11.77 -15.43
C PRO A 293 -15.83 12.07 -14.44
N LEU A 294 -17.09 11.77 -14.78
CA LEU A 294 -18.23 11.99 -13.88
C LEU A 294 -18.27 10.96 -12.75
N GLN A 295 -17.87 9.72 -13.04
CA GLN A 295 -17.73 8.68 -12.04
C GLN A 295 -16.65 9.02 -11.00
N VAL A 296 -15.51 9.56 -11.44
CA VAL A 296 -14.45 10.05 -10.54
C VAL A 296 -14.98 11.17 -9.64
N LYS A 297 -15.69 12.14 -10.23
CA LYS A 297 -16.32 13.24 -9.48
C LYS A 297 -17.36 12.74 -8.46
N ALA A 298 -18.09 11.67 -8.76
CA ALA A 298 -19.00 11.04 -7.81
C ALA A 298 -18.22 10.34 -6.67
N HIS A 299 -17.16 9.60 -7.01
CA HIS A 299 -16.29 8.92 -6.04
C HIS A 299 -15.68 9.89 -5.02
N GLU A 300 -15.15 11.03 -5.47
CA GLU A 300 -14.56 12.08 -4.63
C GLU A 300 -15.50 12.65 -3.56
N LYS A 301 -16.81 12.51 -3.74
CA LYS A 301 -17.81 12.96 -2.76
C LYS A 301 -18.17 11.90 -1.72
N VAL A 302 -17.87 10.62 -2.01
CA VAL A 302 -18.20 9.50 -1.14
C VAL A 302 -17.05 9.22 -0.16
N ILE A 303 -15.80 9.40 -0.59
CA ILE A 303 -14.58 9.21 0.21
C ILE A 303 -14.22 10.47 0.97
#